data_AF-A0A2J8TCA7-F1
#
_entry.id   AF-A0A2J8TCA7-F1
#
_cell.length_a   1.000
_cell.length_b   1.000
_cell.length_c   1.000
_cell.angle_alpha   90.00
_cell.angle_beta   90.00
_cell.angle_gamma   90.00
#
_symmetry.space_group_name_H-M   'P 1'
#
loop_
_entity.id
_entity.type
_entity.pdbx_description
1 polymer ?
#
loop_
_entity_poly.entity_id
_entity_poly.type
_entity_poly.pdbx_seq_one_letter_code
_entity_poly.pdbx_strand_id
1 'polypeptide(L)'
;MKYGNHCYYFSVEKKDWNSSLEFCLARDSHLLVITDNQEMSLLQVFLSEAFRWIGLRNNSGWRWEDGSPLNFLRIYSNSLV
;
A
#
# COMPACT_ATOMS: atom_id res chain seq x y z
N MET A 1 -3.85 9.63 -9.95
CA MET A 1 -4.02 8.80 -11.17
C MET A 1 -5.37 8.12 -11.10
N LYS A 2 -6.14 8.10 -12.19
CA LYS A 2 -7.39 7.32 -12.26
C LYS A 2 -7.13 6.05 -13.07
N TYR A 3 -7.59 4.90 -12.58
CA TYR A 3 -7.58 3.64 -13.33
C TYR A 3 -8.85 2.86 -13.01
N GLY A 4 -9.65 2.56 -14.03
CA GLY A 4 -11.01 2.03 -13.85
C GLY A 4 -11.85 2.95 -12.97
N ASN A 5 -12.37 2.38 -11.88
CA ASN A 5 -13.17 3.07 -10.87
C ASN A 5 -12.35 3.54 -9.65
N HIS A 6 -11.03 3.39 -9.68
CA HIS A 6 -10.15 3.75 -8.57
C HIS A 6 -9.35 5.03 -8.86
N CYS A 7 -9.08 5.76 -7.78
CA CYS A 7 -8.25 6.96 -7.78
C CYS A 7 -7.07 6.75 -6.83
N TYR A 8 -5.85 6.84 -7.37
CA TYR A 8 -4.61 6.62 -6.65
C TYR A 8 -3.87 7.95 -6.44
N TYR A 9 -3.36 8.16 -5.24
CA TYR A 9 -2.52 9.29 -4.88
C TYR A 9 -1.11 8.80 -4.50
N PHE A 10 -0.09 9.37 -5.15
CA PHE A 10 1.31 9.10 -4.86
C PHE A 10 1.87 10.27 -4.06
N SER A 11 2.26 10.03 -2.81
CA SER A 11 2.74 11.09 -1.94
C SER A 11 4.02 11.74 -2.46
N VAL A 12 4.12 13.06 -2.31
CA VAL A 12 5.38 13.79 -2.60
C VAL A 12 6.27 13.78 -1.35
N GLU A 13 5.68 14.00 -0.18
CA GLU A 13 6.37 13.95 1.10
C GLU A 13 6.52 12.52 1.62
N LYS A 14 7.61 12.29 2.35
CA LYS A 14 7.82 11.08 3.14
C LYS A 14 7.20 11.27 4.52
N LYS A 15 6.47 10.26 4.97
CA LYS A 15 5.89 10.17 6.31
C LYS A 15 6.12 8.75 6.84
N ASP A 16 6.07 8.55 8.15
CA ASP A 16 6.00 7.20 8.70
C ASP A 16 4.65 6.54 8.34
N TRP A 17 4.51 5.24 8.63
CA TRP A 17 3.33 4.48 8.24
C TRP A 17 2.04 5.03 8.89
N ASN A 18 2.06 5.35 10.18
CA ASN A 18 0.89 5.86 10.91
C ASN A 18 0.47 7.24 10.38
N SER A 19 1.43 8.15 10.22
CA SER A 19 1.21 9.47 9.65
C SER A 19 0.70 9.41 8.21
N SER A 20 1.09 8.38 7.44
CA SER A 20 0.59 8.16 6.07
C SER A 20 -0.85 7.64 6.07
N LEU A 21 -1.19 6.76 7.01
CA LEU A 21 -2.56 6.29 7.21
C LEU A 21 -3.49 7.45 7.55
N GLU A 22 -3.14 8.27 8.54
CA GLU A 22 -3.93 9.45 8.93
C GLU A 22 -4.09 10.44 7.78
N PHE A 23 -3.03 10.67 6.99
CA PHE A 23 -3.08 11.54 5.82
C PHE A 23 -4.10 11.08 4.77
N CYS A 24 -4.18 9.77 4.50
CA CYS A 24 -5.15 9.19 3.58
C CYS A 24 -6.56 9.28 4.15
N LEU A 25 -6.76 8.93 5.41
CA LEU A 25 -8.07 8.99 6.07
C LEU A 25 -8.64 10.40 6.11
N ALA A 26 -7.80 11.42 6.35
CA ALA A 26 -8.19 12.82 6.29
C ALA A 26 -8.64 13.33 4.90
N ARG A 27 -8.52 12.49 3.86
CA ARG A 27 -8.92 12.78 2.47
C ARG A 27 -9.99 11.82 1.97
N ASP A 28 -10.76 11.23 2.88
CA ASP A 28 -11.79 10.22 2.58
C ASP A 28 -11.25 9.08 1.71
N SER A 29 -10.02 8.67 2.01
CA SER A 29 -9.28 7.63 1.28
C SER A 29 -8.56 6.70 2.25
N HIS A 30 -8.00 5.62 1.72
CA HIS A 30 -7.24 4.65 2.51
C HIS A 30 -5.81 4.54 1.97
N LEU A 31 -4.89 4.11 2.82
CA LEU A 31 -3.62 3.58 2.31
C LEU A 31 -3.93 2.43 1.35
N LEU A 32 -3.14 2.34 0.28
CA LEU A 32 -3.38 1.40 -0.81
C LEU A 32 -3.53 -0.04 -0.29
N VAL A 33 -4.70 -0.63 -0.52
CA VAL A 33 -4.94 -2.06 -0.40
C VAL A 33 -4.88 -2.64 -1.81
N ILE A 34 -3.95 -3.54 -2.04
CA ILE A 34 -3.84 -4.21 -3.34
C ILE A 34 -4.80 -5.39 -3.28
N THR A 35 -5.58 -5.57 -4.34
CA THR A 35 -6.62 -6.60 -4.42
C THR A 35 -6.20 -7.78 -5.30
N ASP A 36 -5.35 -7.55 -6.30
CA ASP A 36 -4.84 -8.59 -7.18
C ASP A 36 -3.46 -8.26 -7.79
N ASN A 37 -2.90 -9.24 -8.51
CA ASN A 37 -1.61 -9.10 -9.20
C ASN A 37 -1.65 -8.11 -10.37
N GLN A 38 -2.81 -7.92 -11.01
CA GLN A 38 -2.94 -7.02 -12.14
C GLN A 38 -2.82 -5.57 -11.69
N GLU A 39 -3.49 -5.21 -10.59
CA GLU A 39 -3.36 -3.93 -9.91
C GLU A 39 -1.92 -3.67 -9.50
N MET A 40 -1.23 -4.66 -8.91
CA MET A 40 0.18 -4.54 -8.55
C MET A 40 1.07 -4.25 -9.76
N SER A 41 0.92 -5.00 -10.86
CA SER A 41 1.71 -4.80 -12.08
C SER A 41 1.49 -3.41 -12.69
N LEU A 42 0.26 -2.89 -12.64
CA LEU A 42 -0.05 -1.55 -13.12
C LEU A 42 0.62 -0.48 -12.27
N LEU A 43 0.53 -0.59 -10.94
CA LEU A 43 1.12 0.38 -10.03
C LEU A 43 2.64 0.40 -10.10
N GLN A 44 3.28 -0.76 -10.33
CA GLN A 44 4.74 -0.85 -10.53
C GLN A 44 5.25 0.04 -11.67
N VAL A 45 4.45 0.28 -12.71
CA VAL A 45 4.83 1.17 -13.83
C VAL A 45 4.97 2.63 -13.37
N PHE A 46 4.23 3.03 -12.33
CA PHE A 46 4.20 4.40 -11.82
C PHE A 46 5.03 4.60 -10.55
N LEU A 47 5.51 3.51 -9.94
CA LEU A 47 6.37 3.57 -8.78
C LEU A 47 7.81 3.77 -9.25
N SER A 48 8.47 4.81 -8.73
CA SER A 48 9.91 4.97 -8.85
C SER A 48 10.64 3.93 -7.98
N GLU A 49 11.98 3.89 -8.05
CA GLU A 49 12.81 3.02 -7.19
C GLU A 49 12.61 3.24 -5.68
N ALA A 50 11.91 4.32 -5.29
CA ALA A 50 11.64 4.62 -3.89
C ALA A 50 10.42 3.83 -3.37
N PHE A 51 10.61 3.12 -2.25
CA PHE A 51 9.53 2.48 -1.51
C PHE A 51 8.51 3.51 -0.99
N ARG A 52 7.23 3.12 -1.00
CA ARG A 52 6.11 3.91 -0.50
C ARG A 52 5.27 3.06 0.45
N TRP A 53 4.68 3.68 1.46
CA TRP A 53 3.77 2.98 2.36
C TRP A 53 2.49 2.57 1.64
N ILE A 54 2.03 1.38 1.99
CA ILE A 54 0.76 0.78 1.57
C ILE A 54 0.02 0.32 2.83
N GLY A 55 -1.26 -0.03 2.68
CA GLY A 55 -2.15 -0.41 3.77
C GLY A 55 -1.90 -1.83 4.27
N LEU A 56 -0.64 -2.25 4.37
CA LEU A 56 -0.22 -3.59 4.77
C LEU A 56 0.68 -3.48 6.01
N ARG A 57 0.34 -4.20 7.07
CA ARG A 57 1.12 -4.25 8.31
C ARG A 57 1.26 -5.67 8.83
N ASN A 58 2.31 -5.93 9.60
CA ASN A 58 2.50 -7.18 10.29
C ASN A 58 2.18 -7.03 11.78
N ASN A 59 1.02 -7.55 12.19
CA ASN A 59 0.62 -7.63 13.59
C ASN A 59 0.16 -9.07 13.88
N SER A 60 1.13 -9.94 14.16
CA SER A 60 0.94 -11.41 14.23
C SER A 60 0.54 -12.03 12.87
N GLY A 61 1.08 -11.50 11.79
CA GLY A 61 0.79 -11.90 10.42
C GLY A 61 0.55 -10.69 9.52
N TRP A 62 0.91 -10.84 8.24
CA TRP A 62 0.70 -9.79 7.23
C TRP A 62 -0.79 -9.66 6.90
N ARG A 63 -1.33 -8.47 7.18
CA ARG A 63 -2.74 -8.15 6.97
C ARG A 63 -2.90 -6.76 6.39
N TRP A 64 -3.90 -6.62 5.54
CA TRP A 64 -4.34 -5.34 5.01
C TRP A 64 -5.16 -4.57 6.06
N GLU A 65 -5.30 -3.26 5.87
CA GLU A 65 -6.08 -2.40 6.77
C GLU A 65 -7.59 -2.74 6.77
N ASP A 66 -8.09 -3.41 5.72
CA ASP A 66 -9.45 -3.96 5.70
C ASP A 66 -9.60 -5.27 6.51
N GLY A 67 -8.50 -5.75 7.11
CA GLY A 67 -8.43 -6.97 7.92
C GLY A 67 -8.14 -8.25 7.13
N SER A 68 -8.16 -8.20 5.80
CA SER A 68 -7.91 -9.36 4.95
C SER A 68 -6.44 -9.83 5.04
N PRO A 69 -6.19 -11.15 4.99
CA PRO A 69 -4.83 -11.68 5.00
C PRO A 69 -4.15 -11.50 3.64
N LEU A 70 -2.82 -11.38 3.65
CA LEU A 70 -2.06 -11.38 2.41
C LEU A 70 -2.01 -12.78 1.78
N ASN A 71 -2.64 -12.93 0.61
CA ASN A 71 -2.78 -14.25 -0.03
C ASN A 71 -2.04 -14.40 -1.38
N PHE A 72 -1.66 -13.30 -2.04
CA PHE A 72 -1.22 -13.34 -3.44
C PHE A 72 0.12 -12.63 -3.72
N LEU A 73 0.65 -11.83 -2.78
CA LEU A 73 1.94 -11.15 -2.92
C LEU A 73 3.03 -11.86 -2.13
N ARG A 74 4.27 -11.81 -2.65
CA ARG A 74 5.47 -12.12 -1.88
C ARG A 74 6.06 -10.83 -1.33
N ILE A 75 6.33 -10.82 -0.03
CA ILE A 75 7.00 -9.69 0.65
C ILE A 75 8.48 -10.01 0.76
N TYR A 76 9.31 -9.11 0.28
CA TYR A 76 10.74 -9.13 0.57
C TYR A 76 10.98 -8.40 1.89
N SER A 77 11.54 -9.10 2.87
CA SER A 77 11.91 -8.54 4.16
C SER A 77 13.43 -8.55 4.30
N ASN A 78 13.97 -7.41 4.72
CA ASN A 78 15.37 -7.33 5.15
C ASN A 78 15.53 -7.64 6.65
N SER A 79 14.43 -7.86 7.38
CA SER A 79 14.54 -8.33 8.75
C SER A 79 15.16 -9.71 8.72
N LEU A 80 16.38 -9.79 9.26
CA LEU A 80 17.01 -11.00 9.75
C LEU A 80 16.18 -11.49 10.93
N VAL A 81 15.02 -12.09 10.67
CA VAL A 81 14.50 -13.09 11.59
C VAL A 81 15.33 -14.35 11.34
#